data_AF-A0A9D3MKS0-F1
#
_entry.id   AF-A0A9D3MKS0-F1
#
_cell.length_a   1.000
_cell.length_b   1.000
_cell.length_c   1.000
_cell.angle_alpha   90.00
_cell.angle_beta   90.00
_cell.angle_gamma   90.00
#
_symmetry.space_group_name_H-M   'P 1'
#
loop_
_entity.id
_entity.type
_entity.pdbx_description
1 polymer ?
#
loop_
_entity_poly.entity_id
_entity_poly.type
_entity_poly.pdbx_seq_one_letter_code
_entity_poly.pdbx_strand_id
1 'polypeptide(L)'
;MELLVMHMEEPCFDFLRTKETLGYHAYPTCRNTSGILGFSVTVETQATKFNSELVEQKIEEFLEGFGRKMSALTEEAFKTQVTALIKLKECEDTHLGEEVDRNWFEVLSQQYVFDRLSREVDALKLMTKAELLSWFLEHRGPHSRKLSVHVVGFGEEEGDAASAGGDEEGAGPQCSTYGEVSQLTFLPATPRLAGASVITDIRAFTSTLNLYPYHKVLK
;
A
#
# COMPACT_ATOMS: atom_id res chain seq x y z
N MET A 1 3.34 3.68 -12.46
CA MET A 1 3.10 3.45 -11.01
C MET A 1 2.93 4.74 -10.26
N GLU A 2 3.98 5.56 -10.14
CA GLU A 2 3.89 6.82 -9.38
C GLU A 2 2.77 7.73 -9.87
N LEU A 3 2.61 7.91 -11.19
CA LEU A 3 1.50 8.71 -11.73
C LEU A 3 0.12 8.16 -11.33
N LEU A 4 -0.04 6.83 -11.27
CA LEU A 4 -1.30 6.21 -10.84
C LEU A 4 -1.58 6.54 -9.38
N VAL A 5 -0.58 6.38 -8.51
CA VAL A 5 -0.69 6.68 -7.07
C VAL A 5 -0.98 8.16 -6.86
N MET A 6 -0.36 9.05 -7.64
CA MET A 6 -0.61 10.48 -7.61
C MET A 6 -2.07 10.82 -7.97
N HIS A 7 -2.64 10.14 -8.96
CA HIS A 7 -4.07 10.27 -9.28
C HIS A 7 -4.99 9.66 -8.21
N MET A 8 -4.50 8.66 -7.47
CA MET A 8 -5.27 7.92 -6.46
C MET A 8 -5.30 8.65 -5.10
N GLU A 9 -4.31 9.49 -4.81
CA GLU A 9 -4.10 10.10 -3.49
C GLU A 9 -5.31 10.88 -2.98
N GLU A 10 -5.79 11.88 -3.74
CA GLU A 10 -6.98 12.66 -3.39
C GLU A 10 -8.26 11.81 -3.33
N PRO A 11 -8.60 10.99 -4.34
CA PRO A 11 -9.81 10.16 -4.28
C PRO A 11 -9.79 9.16 -3.12
N CYS A 12 -8.64 8.56 -2.82
CA CYS A 12 -8.46 7.60 -1.73
C CYS A 12 -8.78 8.26 -0.39
N PHE A 13 -8.22 9.45 -0.18
CA PHE A 13 -8.43 10.22 1.02
C PHE A 13 -9.87 10.74 1.16
N ASP A 14 -10.46 11.27 0.08
CA ASP A 14 -11.85 11.72 0.09
C ASP A 14 -12.83 10.56 0.40
N PHE A 15 -12.65 9.41 -0.26
CA PHE A 15 -13.55 8.28 -0.08
C PHE A 15 -13.38 7.61 1.30
N LEU A 16 -12.18 7.12 1.61
CA LEU A 16 -11.96 6.27 2.79
C LEU A 16 -11.95 7.08 4.08
N ARG A 17 -11.41 8.30 4.06
CA ARG A 17 -11.31 9.13 5.26
C ARG A 17 -12.44 10.13 5.39
N THR A 18 -12.79 10.89 4.34
CA THR A 18 -13.79 11.95 4.47
C THR A 18 -15.22 11.41 4.44
N LYS A 19 -15.54 10.50 3.52
CA LYS A 19 -16.91 9.98 3.33
C LYS A 19 -17.21 8.78 4.23
N GLU A 20 -16.35 7.78 4.21
CA GLU A 20 -16.56 6.54 4.98
C GLU A 20 -16.03 6.65 6.43
N THR A 21 -15.23 7.68 6.73
CA THR A 21 -14.71 7.97 8.09
C THR A 21 -13.95 6.81 8.75
N LEU A 22 -13.33 5.96 7.94
CA LEU A 22 -12.74 4.69 8.40
C LEU A 22 -11.51 4.88 9.28
N GLY A 23 -10.81 6.00 9.17
CA GLY A 23 -9.57 6.21 9.89
C GLY A 23 -8.93 7.53 9.54
N TYR A 24 -8.10 8.07 10.44
CA TYR A 24 -7.39 9.33 10.19
C TYR A 24 -6.32 9.16 9.10
N HIS A 25 -5.66 7.99 9.06
CA HIS A 25 -4.69 7.64 8.03
C HIS A 25 -5.34 6.71 6.99
N ALA A 26 -5.49 7.24 5.77
CA ALA A 26 -5.87 6.46 4.60
C ALA A 26 -5.07 7.00 3.40
N TYR A 27 -4.16 6.20 2.86
CA TYR A 27 -3.25 6.66 1.81
C TYR A 27 -2.82 5.53 0.86
N PRO A 28 -2.69 5.82 -0.44
CA PRO A 28 -2.06 4.92 -1.39
C PRO A 28 -0.53 5.11 -1.35
N THR A 29 0.22 4.09 -1.75
CA THR A 29 1.69 4.17 -1.83
C THR A 29 2.20 3.38 -3.02
N CYS A 30 3.17 3.93 -3.73
CA CYS A 30 3.96 3.19 -4.72
C CYS A 30 4.90 2.23 -3.98
N ARG A 31 4.90 0.95 -4.33
CA ARG A 31 5.77 -0.06 -3.72
C ARG A 31 6.80 -0.50 -4.74
N ASN A 32 8.07 -0.46 -4.35
CA ASN A 32 9.16 -1.12 -5.08
C ASN A 32 9.88 -2.05 -4.09
N THR A 33 9.60 -3.34 -4.18
CA THR A 33 10.18 -4.35 -3.28
C THR A 33 11.04 -5.29 -4.10
N SER A 34 12.36 -5.23 -3.91
CA SER A 34 13.33 -6.02 -4.68
C SER A 34 13.15 -5.87 -6.20
N GLY A 35 12.89 -4.63 -6.64
CA GLY A 35 12.64 -4.29 -8.04
C GLY A 35 11.27 -4.70 -8.57
N ILE A 36 10.41 -5.31 -7.76
CA ILE A 36 9.02 -5.63 -8.14
C ILE A 36 8.15 -4.45 -7.77
N LEU A 37 7.47 -3.91 -8.78
CA LEU A 37 6.60 -2.76 -8.61
C LEU A 37 5.20 -3.22 -8.22
N GLY A 38 4.65 -2.61 -7.19
CA GLY A 38 3.25 -2.70 -6.75
C GLY A 38 2.70 -1.33 -6.37
N PHE A 39 1.42 -1.27 -6.03
CA PHE A 39 0.88 -0.21 -5.18
C PHE A 39 0.16 -0.84 -4.00
N SER A 40 0.04 -0.11 -2.90
CA SER A 40 -0.72 -0.52 -1.72
C SER A 40 -1.65 0.61 -1.30
N VAL A 41 -2.81 0.27 -0.75
CA VAL A 41 -3.68 1.20 -0.02
C VAL A 41 -3.62 0.80 1.44
N THR A 42 -3.29 1.74 2.33
CA THR A 42 -3.21 1.50 3.77
C THR A 42 -4.28 2.32 4.46
N VAL A 43 -5.02 1.70 5.37
CA VAL A 43 -6.02 2.37 6.22
C VAL A 43 -5.77 1.95 7.65
N GLU A 44 -5.63 2.93 8.54
CA GLU A 44 -5.50 2.71 9.97
C GLU A 44 -6.80 3.11 10.66
N THR A 45 -7.51 2.13 11.19
CA THR A 45 -8.79 2.31 11.86
C THR A 45 -8.71 2.04 13.36
N GLN A 46 -9.69 2.56 14.11
CA GLN A 46 -9.86 2.21 15.52
C GLN A 46 -10.64 0.90 15.60
N ALA A 47 -10.06 -0.13 16.23
CA ALA A 47 -10.68 -1.46 16.40
C ALA A 47 -12.01 -1.42 17.17
N THR A 48 -12.31 -0.33 17.88
CA THR A 48 -13.60 -0.09 18.55
C THR A 48 -14.69 0.45 17.63
N LYS A 49 -14.35 0.87 16.40
CA LYS A 49 -15.30 1.51 15.46
C LYS A 49 -15.53 0.71 14.20
N PHE A 50 -14.50 0.06 13.69
CA PHE A 50 -14.59 -0.68 12.45
C PHE A 50 -13.75 -1.94 12.53
N ASN A 51 -14.34 -3.03 12.06
CA ASN A 51 -13.64 -4.29 11.83
C ASN A 51 -12.72 -4.20 10.60
N SER A 52 -11.54 -4.83 10.67
CA SER A 52 -10.56 -4.86 9.57
C SER A 52 -11.11 -5.43 8.25
N GLU A 53 -12.02 -6.41 8.29
CA GLU A 53 -12.66 -6.98 7.10
C GLU A 53 -13.64 -6.03 6.43
N LEU A 54 -14.31 -5.17 7.22
CA LEU A 54 -15.14 -4.11 6.66
C LEU A 54 -14.28 -3.06 5.95
N VAL A 55 -13.12 -2.73 6.52
CA VAL A 55 -12.17 -1.80 5.90
C VAL A 55 -11.66 -2.36 4.57
N GLU A 56 -11.31 -3.64 4.52
CA GLU A 56 -10.92 -4.32 3.27
C GLU A 56 -12.00 -4.21 2.19
N GLN A 57 -13.27 -4.46 2.55
CA GLN A 57 -14.40 -4.29 1.63
C GLN A 57 -14.48 -2.86 1.10
N LYS A 58 -14.31 -1.86 1.97
CA LYS A 58 -14.34 -0.45 1.56
C LYS A 58 -13.18 -0.04 0.67
N ILE A 59 -11.99 -0.61 0.87
CA ILE A 59 -10.85 -0.44 -0.03
C ILE A 59 -11.19 -1.00 -1.42
N GLU A 60 -11.84 -2.16 -1.49
CA GLU A 60 -12.26 -2.74 -2.76
C GLU A 60 -13.33 -1.91 -3.48
N GLU A 61 -14.36 -1.45 -2.76
CA GLU A 61 -15.38 -0.52 -3.28
C GLU A 61 -14.73 0.77 -3.81
N PHE A 62 -13.73 1.30 -3.08
CA PHE A 62 -12.95 2.44 -3.52
C PHE A 62 -12.22 2.16 -4.84
N LEU A 63 -11.48 1.05 -4.94
CA LEU A 63 -10.70 0.71 -6.13
C LEU A 63 -11.58 0.53 -7.37
N GLU A 64 -12.77 -0.06 -7.22
CA GLU A 64 -13.76 -0.15 -8.30
C GLU A 64 -14.29 1.24 -8.71
N GLY A 65 -14.59 2.11 -7.74
CA GLY A 65 -14.96 3.50 -7.99
C GLY A 65 -13.85 4.28 -8.69
N PHE A 66 -12.61 4.08 -8.28
CA PHE A 66 -11.43 4.72 -8.84
C PHE A 66 -11.22 4.32 -10.30
N GLY A 67 -11.42 3.04 -10.67
CA GLY A 67 -11.36 2.59 -12.06
C GLY A 67 -12.36 3.30 -12.98
N ARG A 68 -13.56 3.61 -12.47
CA ARG A 68 -14.56 4.43 -13.19
C ARG A 68 -14.11 5.88 -13.31
N LYS A 69 -13.58 6.48 -12.24
CA LYS A 69 -13.03 7.86 -12.24
C LYS A 69 -11.87 7.98 -13.25
N MET A 70 -11.01 6.99 -13.32
CA MET A 70 -9.89 6.92 -14.28
C MET A 70 -10.36 6.80 -15.73
N SER A 71 -11.39 5.98 -15.98
CA SER A 71 -12.00 5.88 -17.32
C SER A 71 -12.60 7.21 -17.80
N ALA A 72 -13.17 7.98 -16.87
CA ALA A 72 -13.75 9.30 -17.13
C ALA A 72 -12.73 10.46 -17.10
N LEU A 73 -11.44 10.17 -16.86
CA LEU A 73 -10.40 11.19 -16.76
C LEU A 73 -10.25 11.93 -18.09
N THR A 74 -10.26 13.26 -18.03
CA THR A 74 -10.04 14.12 -19.21
C THR A 74 -8.57 14.12 -19.60
N GLU A 75 -8.29 14.35 -20.87
CA GLU A 75 -6.91 14.42 -21.38
C GLU A 75 -6.13 15.59 -20.75
N GLU A 76 -6.82 16.69 -20.46
CA GLU A 76 -6.25 17.88 -19.82
C GLU A 76 -5.84 17.59 -18.36
N ALA A 77 -6.70 16.91 -17.59
CA ALA A 77 -6.39 16.54 -16.21
C ALA A 77 -5.23 15.54 -16.14
N PHE A 78 -5.20 14.57 -17.06
CA PHE A 78 -4.08 13.64 -17.21
C PHE A 78 -2.76 14.39 -17.49
N LYS A 79 -2.73 15.25 -18.51
CA LYS A 79 -1.53 16.03 -18.86
C LYS A 79 -1.06 16.96 -17.74
N THR A 80 -2.00 17.54 -17.00
CA THR A 80 -1.69 18.38 -15.84
C THR A 80 -0.94 17.57 -14.78
N GLN A 81 -1.41 16.35 -14.47
CA GLN A 81 -0.75 15.48 -13.50
C GLN A 81 0.61 14.97 -14.00
N VAL A 82 0.72 14.61 -15.29
CA VAL A 82 2.00 14.24 -15.91
C VAL A 82 3.02 15.38 -15.77
N THR A 83 2.60 16.60 -16.07
CA THR A 83 3.45 17.80 -15.95
C THR A 83 3.86 18.04 -14.50
N ALA A 84 2.96 17.87 -13.55
CA ALA A 84 3.26 17.99 -12.12
C ALA A 84 4.29 16.94 -11.67
N LEU A 85 4.15 15.69 -12.10
CA LEU A 85 5.09 14.62 -11.76
C LEU A 85 6.47 14.83 -12.42
N ILE A 86 6.51 15.29 -13.67
CA ILE A 86 7.77 15.65 -14.34
C ILE A 86 8.49 16.74 -13.55
N LYS A 87 7.79 17.81 -13.19
CA LYS A 87 8.39 18.91 -12.40
C LYS A 87 8.95 18.41 -11.07
N LEU A 88 8.24 17.51 -10.39
CA LEU A 88 8.72 16.92 -9.14
C LEU A 88 10.00 16.09 -9.34
N LYS A 89 10.12 15.39 -10.47
CA LYS A 89 11.31 14.60 -10.82
C LYS A 89 12.48 15.42 -11.34
N GLU A 90 12.21 16.59 -11.90
CA GLU A 90 13.22 17.54 -12.37
C GLU A 90 13.74 18.46 -11.26
N CYS A 91 13.14 18.41 -10.06
CA CYS A 91 13.65 19.13 -8.90
C CYS A 91 15.08 18.68 -8.58
N GLU A 92 15.99 19.65 -8.46
CA GLU A 92 17.37 19.40 -8.03
C GLU A 92 17.40 18.99 -6.55
N ASP A 93 18.39 18.15 -6.21
CA ASP A 93 18.66 17.76 -4.83
C ASP A 93 18.92 19.03 -4.00
N THR A 94 18.15 19.24 -2.93
CA THR A 94 18.22 20.47 -2.12
C THR A 94 19.48 20.54 -1.27
N HIS A 95 20.07 19.39 -0.96
CA HIS A 95 21.31 19.25 -0.24
C HIS A 95 22.04 17.94 -0.59
N LEU A 96 23.35 17.89 -0.33
CA LEU A 96 24.21 16.75 -0.66
C LEU A 96 23.70 15.40 -0.11
N GLY A 97 23.02 15.39 1.04
CA GLY A 97 22.42 14.18 1.59
C GLY A 97 21.41 13.50 0.66
N GLU A 98 20.55 14.27 -0.03
CA GLU A 98 19.55 13.74 -0.98
C GLU A 98 20.24 13.12 -2.20
N GLU A 99 21.28 13.79 -2.72
CA GLU A 99 22.09 13.26 -3.82
C GLU A 99 22.79 11.95 -3.42
N VAL A 100 23.36 11.90 -2.21
CA VAL A 100 24.01 10.69 -1.68
C VAL A 100 22.99 9.56 -1.55
N ASP A 101 21.84 9.80 -0.94
CA ASP A 101 20.80 8.79 -0.75
C ASP A 101 20.28 8.25 -2.09
N ARG A 102 20.03 9.15 -3.06
CA ARG A 102 19.59 8.80 -4.41
C ARG A 102 20.60 7.88 -5.12
N ASN A 103 21.88 8.25 -5.12
CA ASN A 103 22.92 7.45 -5.76
C ASN A 103 23.22 6.16 -4.98
N TRP A 104 23.13 6.20 -3.65
CA TRP A 104 23.37 5.04 -2.80
C TRP A 104 22.29 3.96 -2.99
N PHE A 105 21.04 4.36 -3.22
CA PHE A 105 19.97 3.43 -3.56
C PHE A 105 20.28 2.62 -4.84
N GLU A 106 20.87 3.24 -5.87
CA GLU A 106 21.28 2.56 -7.10
C GLU A 106 22.38 1.52 -6.85
N VAL A 107 23.30 1.79 -5.92
CA VAL A 107 24.37 0.87 -5.52
C VAL A 107 23.81 -0.30 -4.71
N LEU A 108 23.01 -0.02 -3.67
CA LEU A 108 22.42 -1.06 -2.81
C LEU A 108 21.48 -1.98 -3.58
N SER A 109 20.68 -1.42 -4.48
CA SER A 109 19.77 -2.19 -5.34
C SER A 109 20.46 -2.89 -6.51
N GLN A 110 21.76 -2.61 -6.74
CA GLN A 110 22.56 -3.10 -7.87
C GLN A 110 21.94 -2.79 -9.24
N GLN A 111 21.19 -1.69 -9.35
CA GLN A 111 20.58 -1.25 -10.60
C GLN A 111 21.51 -0.31 -11.37
N TYR A 112 22.33 0.47 -10.66
CA TYR A 112 23.34 1.37 -11.25
C TYR A 112 22.78 2.35 -12.30
N VAL A 113 21.50 2.74 -12.18
CA VAL A 113 20.84 3.68 -13.10
C VAL A 113 20.89 5.07 -12.49
N PHE A 114 22.07 5.70 -12.51
CA PHE A 114 22.28 7.01 -11.89
C PHE A 114 21.52 8.15 -12.60
N ASP A 115 21.14 7.95 -13.87
CA ASP A 115 20.33 8.86 -14.68
C ASP A 115 18.82 8.55 -14.64
N ARG A 116 18.36 7.78 -13.64
CA ARG A 116 16.97 7.29 -13.53
C ARG A 116 15.93 8.39 -13.69
N LEU A 117 16.10 9.52 -13.00
CA LEU A 117 15.13 10.62 -13.04
C LEU A 117 14.93 11.14 -14.47
N SER A 118 16.02 11.35 -15.22
CA SER A 118 15.97 11.77 -16.62
C SER A 118 15.24 10.74 -17.49
N ARG A 119 15.56 9.45 -17.31
CA ARG A 119 14.92 8.35 -18.06
C ARG A 119 13.43 8.24 -17.75
N GLU A 120 13.04 8.40 -16.49
CA GLU A 120 11.65 8.38 -16.07
C GLU A 120 10.87 9.59 -16.58
N VAL A 121 11.49 10.78 -16.59
CA VAL A 121 10.90 11.99 -17.20
C VAL A 121 10.64 11.77 -18.70
N ASP A 122 11.59 11.19 -19.43
CA ASP A 122 11.39 10.89 -20.85
C ASP A 122 10.31 9.84 -21.09
N ALA A 123 10.22 8.82 -20.23
CA ALA A 123 9.12 7.86 -20.27
C ALA A 123 7.75 8.53 -19.98
N LEU A 124 7.69 9.45 -19.02
CA LEU A 124 6.46 10.18 -18.68
C LEU A 124 5.96 11.05 -19.83
N LYS A 125 6.86 11.66 -20.61
CA LYS A 125 6.50 12.46 -21.80
C LYS A 125 5.83 11.63 -22.89
N LEU A 126 6.13 10.33 -22.96
CA LEU A 126 5.59 9.41 -23.96
C LEU A 126 4.32 8.68 -23.48
N MET A 127 4.07 8.67 -22.17
CA MET A 127 2.98 7.89 -21.60
C MET A 127 1.61 8.46 -21.94
N THR A 128 0.68 7.58 -22.29
CA THR A 128 -0.70 7.94 -22.64
C THR A 128 -1.67 7.60 -21.51
N LYS A 129 -2.81 8.29 -21.49
CA LYS A 129 -3.92 7.99 -20.58
C LYS A 129 -4.43 6.54 -20.73
N ALA A 130 -4.48 6.05 -21.97
CA ALA A 130 -4.95 4.70 -22.28
C ALA A 130 -4.03 3.63 -21.67
N GLU A 131 -2.71 3.82 -21.74
CA GLU A 131 -1.74 2.92 -21.11
C GLU A 131 -1.89 2.92 -19.58
N LEU A 132 -2.05 4.09 -18.97
CA LEU A 132 -2.26 4.21 -17.52
C LEU A 132 -3.52 3.47 -17.07
N LEU A 133 -4.63 3.63 -17.80
CA LEU A 133 -5.89 2.96 -17.51
C LEU A 133 -5.79 1.45 -17.73
N SER A 134 -5.23 1.03 -18.86
CA SER A 134 -5.01 -0.40 -19.18
C SER A 134 -4.21 -1.07 -18.09
N TRP A 135 -3.13 -0.43 -17.65
CA TRP A 135 -2.28 -0.92 -16.58
C TRP A 135 -3.06 -1.11 -15.27
N PHE A 136 -3.89 -0.13 -14.87
CA PHE A 136 -4.72 -0.26 -13.66
C PHE A 136 -5.72 -1.42 -13.76
N LEU A 137 -6.41 -1.55 -14.90
CA LEU A 137 -7.39 -2.60 -15.12
C LEU A 137 -6.77 -3.99 -15.14
N GLU A 138 -5.55 -4.14 -15.70
CA GLU A 138 -4.81 -5.41 -15.68
C GLU A 138 -4.53 -5.87 -14.24
N HIS A 139 -4.17 -4.94 -13.34
CA HIS A 139 -3.96 -5.22 -11.91
C HIS A 139 -5.24 -5.54 -11.14
N ARG A 140 -6.41 -5.35 -11.77
CA ARG A 140 -7.74 -5.71 -11.25
C ARG A 140 -8.34 -6.91 -11.97
N GLY A 141 -7.64 -7.45 -12.97
CA GLY A 141 -8.10 -8.57 -13.79
C GLY A 141 -7.96 -9.94 -13.11
N PRO A 142 -8.30 -11.02 -13.83
CA PRO A 142 -8.25 -12.39 -13.32
C PRO A 142 -6.82 -12.88 -12.98
N HIS A 143 -5.79 -12.21 -13.49
CA HIS A 143 -4.38 -12.50 -13.20
C HIS A 143 -3.77 -11.57 -12.14
N SER A 144 -4.61 -10.79 -11.45
CA SER A 144 -4.17 -9.90 -10.39
C SER A 144 -3.50 -10.67 -9.24
N ARG A 145 -2.44 -10.08 -8.69
CA ARG A 145 -1.77 -10.57 -7.48
C ARG A 145 -2.08 -9.61 -6.34
N LYS A 146 -2.89 -10.07 -5.39
CA LYS A 146 -3.30 -9.28 -4.24
C LYS A 146 -2.89 -10.00 -2.95
N LEU A 147 -2.32 -9.21 -2.03
CA LEU A 147 -2.07 -9.61 -0.65
C LEU A 147 -2.71 -8.53 0.23
N SER A 148 -3.61 -8.94 1.11
CA SER A 148 -4.11 -8.07 2.19
C SER A 148 -3.55 -8.54 3.52
N VAL A 149 -3.15 -7.59 4.36
CA VAL A 149 -2.56 -7.84 5.67
C VAL A 149 -3.41 -7.10 6.69
N HIS A 150 -4.08 -7.86 7.55
CA HIS A 150 -4.96 -7.34 8.59
C HIS A 150 -4.22 -7.40 9.93
N VAL A 151 -4.01 -6.23 10.54
CA VAL A 151 -3.50 -6.13 11.91
C VAL A 151 -4.69 -5.81 12.79
N VAL A 152 -5.16 -6.82 13.53
CA VAL A 152 -6.34 -6.72 14.38
C VAL A 152 -5.93 -6.23 15.77
N GLY A 153 -6.49 -5.08 16.16
CA GLY A 153 -6.36 -4.54 17.52
C GLY A 153 -7.47 -5.06 18.44
N PHE A 154 -7.40 -4.68 19.72
CA PHE A 154 -8.44 -5.02 20.69
C PHE A 154 -9.64 -4.08 20.56
N GLY A 155 -10.85 -4.61 20.37
CA GLY A 155 -12.06 -3.79 20.30
C GLY A 155 -13.37 -4.56 20.07
N GLU A 156 -14.48 -3.94 20.45
CA GLU A 156 -15.83 -4.52 20.37
C GLU A 156 -16.19 -4.98 18.94
N GLU A 157 -15.78 -4.21 17.93
CA GLU A 157 -16.03 -4.53 16.51
C GLU A 157 -15.15 -5.66 15.97
N GLU A 158 -14.10 -6.05 16.70
CA GLU A 158 -13.27 -7.22 16.43
C GLU A 158 -13.70 -8.45 17.26
N GLY A 159 -14.78 -8.33 18.02
CA GLY A 159 -15.37 -9.42 18.81
C GLY A 159 -14.81 -9.55 20.23
N ASP A 160 -14.02 -8.59 20.68
CA ASP A 160 -13.55 -8.54 22.07
C ASP A 160 -14.66 -8.05 23.00
N ALA A 161 -14.78 -8.68 24.17
CA ALA A 161 -15.70 -8.19 25.19
C ALA A 161 -15.21 -6.83 25.72
N ALA A 162 -16.10 -5.85 25.78
CA ALA A 162 -15.87 -4.61 26.50
C ALA A 162 -15.41 -4.97 27.91
N SER A 163 -14.21 -4.55 28.30
CA SER A 163 -13.74 -4.72 29.67
C SER A 163 -14.76 -4.08 30.60
N ALA A 164 -15.53 -4.89 31.32
CA ALA A 164 -16.23 -4.41 32.50
C ALA A 164 -15.14 -3.80 33.39
N GLY A 165 -15.21 -2.50 33.62
CA GLY A 165 -14.27 -1.79 34.49
C GLY A 165 -14.29 -2.43 35.87
N GLY A 166 -13.30 -3.29 36.12
CA GLY A 166 -12.93 -3.75 37.44
C GLY A 166 -11.77 -2.89 37.90
N ASP A 167 -12.07 -1.88 38.70
CA ASP A 167 -11.09 -1.27 39.59
C ASP A 167 -10.63 -2.35 40.58
N GLU A 168 -9.56 -3.08 40.26
CA GLU A 168 -8.75 -3.77 41.25
C GLU A 168 -7.48 -2.97 41.50
N GLU A 169 -7.59 -2.01 42.42
CA GLU A 169 -6.45 -1.45 43.12
C GLU A 169 -5.75 -2.55 43.94
N GLY A 170 -4.56 -2.97 43.49
CA GLY A 170 -3.53 -3.47 44.41
C GLY A 170 -2.77 -4.73 43.98
N ALA A 171 -1.62 -4.55 43.32
CA ALA A 171 -0.36 -5.27 43.62
C ALA A 171 0.81 -4.82 42.71
N GLY A 172 1.64 -3.88 43.20
CA GLY A 172 3.11 -3.76 42.97
C GLY A 172 3.66 -3.50 41.54
N PRO A 173 4.80 -2.79 41.40
CA PRO A 173 5.44 -2.58 40.10
C PRO A 173 6.16 -3.87 39.69
N GLN A 174 5.46 -4.77 39.02
CA GLN A 174 6.08 -5.91 38.36
C GLN A 174 6.56 -5.49 36.98
N CYS A 175 7.89 -5.34 36.90
CA CYS A 175 8.77 -5.64 35.77
C CYS A 175 8.17 -5.43 34.37
N SER A 176 8.71 -4.42 33.66
CA SER A 176 8.63 -4.27 32.21
C SER A 176 8.92 -5.60 31.50
N THR A 177 7.88 -6.37 31.21
CA THR A 177 7.93 -7.59 30.43
C THR A 177 7.91 -7.22 28.96
N TYR A 178 9.01 -6.64 28.47
CA TYR A 178 9.45 -6.93 27.10
C TYR A 178 9.92 -8.40 27.06
N GLY A 179 8.98 -9.33 27.29
CA GLY A 179 9.15 -10.74 26.95
C GLY A 179 9.15 -10.88 25.43
N GLU A 180 9.74 -11.96 24.91
CA GLU A 180 9.92 -12.23 23.48
C GLU A 180 8.69 -11.88 22.62
N VAL A 181 8.70 -10.68 22.03
CA VAL A 181 7.71 -10.28 21.02
C VAL A 181 8.13 -10.97 19.72
N SER A 182 7.76 -12.24 19.54
CA SER A 182 8.16 -12.99 18.33
C SER A 182 7.12 -13.96 17.79
N GLN A 183 6.00 -14.16 18.49
CA GLN A 183 4.95 -15.07 18.00
C GLN A 183 3.77 -14.27 17.44
N LEU A 184 3.59 -14.33 16.12
CA LEU A 184 2.39 -13.83 15.46
C LEU A 184 1.23 -14.79 15.75
N THR A 185 0.11 -14.26 16.24
CA THR A 185 -1.13 -15.00 16.39
C THR A 185 -1.97 -14.81 15.13
N PHE A 186 -2.14 -15.87 14.34
CA PHE A 186 -2.99 -15.85 13.17
C PHE A 186 -4.45 -16.07 13.58
N LEU A 187 -5.32 -15.14 13.20
CA LEU A 187 -6.75 -15.23 13.44
C LEU A 187 -7.43 -15.99 12.30
N PRO A 188 -8.49 -16.78 12.59
CA PRO A 188 -9.28 -17.42 11.54
C PRO A 188 -10.00 -16.36 10.72
N ALA A 189 -10.09 -16.57 9.39
CA ALA A 189 -10.89 -15.69 8.55
C ALA A 189 -12.38 -15.90 8.81
N THR A 190 -13.16 -14.81 8.78
CA THR A 190 -14.61 -14.93 8.86
C THR A 190 -15.20 -15.27 7.48
N PRO A 191 -16.51 -15.62 7.39
CA PRO A 191 -17.19 -15.83 6.11
C PRO A 191 -17.11 -14.64 5.15
N ARG A 192 -16.83 -13.42 5.61
CA ARG A 192 -16.68 -12.24 4.74
C ARG A 192 -15.44 -12.34 3.84
N LEU A 193 -14.44 -13.12 4.24
CA LEU A 193 -13.23 -13.41 3.48
C LEU A 193 -13.23 -14.82 2.87
N ALA A 194 -14.38 -15.48 2.73
CA ALA A 194 -14.47 -16.88 2.27
C ALA A 194 -13.85 -17.16 0.89
N GLY A 195 -13.70 -16.14 0.03
CA GLY A 195 -13.02 -16.25 -1.26
C GLY A 195 -11.50 -16.11 -1.20
N ALA A 196 -10.92 -15.75 -0.05
CA ALA A 196 -9.50 -15.51 0.12
C ALA A 196 -8.78 -16.78 0.63
N SER A 197 -7.53 -16.95 0.19
CA SER A 197 -6.64 -17.98 0.74
C SER A 197 -5.97 -17.45 2.01
N VAL A 198 -6.41 -17.94 3.17
CA VAL A 198 -5.87 -17.51 4.47
C VAL A 198 -4.47 -18.08 4.68
N ILE A 199 -3.53 -17.21 5.02
CA ILE A 199 -2.14 -17.59 5.29
C ILE A 199 -1.96 -17.72 6.80
N THR A 200 -1.85 -18.96 7.29
CA THR A 200 -1.58 -19.26 8.71
C THR A 200 -0.12 -19.68 8.97
N ASP A 201 0.61 -20.02 7.92
CA ASP A 201 2.05 -20.29 7.95
C ASP A 201 2.73 -19.59 6.77
N ILE A 202 3.47 -18.52 7.09
CA ILE A 202 4.17 -17.71 6.09
C ILE A 202 5.26 -18.52 5.38
N ARG A 203 5.97 -19.40 6.09
CA ARG A 203 7.07 -20.19 5.49
C ARG A 203 6.51 -21.23 4.53
N ALA A 204 5.47 -21.94 4.95
CA ALA A 204 4.77 -22.87 4.06
C ALA A 204 4.23 -22.14 2.82
N PHE A 205 3.54 -21.01 3.00
CA PHE A 205 3.00 -20.23 1.89
C PHE A 205 4.09 -19.76 0.92
N THR A 206 5.14 -19.11 1.42
CA THR A 206 6.24 -18.60 0.59
C THR A 206 6.99 -19.70 -0.16
N SER A 207 7.09 -20.91 0.40
CA SER A 207 7.72 -22.06 -0.27
C SER A 207 6.95 -22.55 -1.52
N THR A 208 5.65 -22.25 -1.61
CA THR A 208 4.83 -22.63 -2.77
C THR A 208 4.93 -21.63 -3.94
N LEU A 209 5.51 -20.46 -3.70
CA LEU A 209 5.55 -19.37 -4.67
C LEU A 209 6.83 -19.37 -5.48
N ASN A 210 6.69 -19.03 -6.76
CA ASN A 210 7.84 -18.77 -7.62
C ASN A 210 8.48 -17.43 -7.25
N LEU A 211 9.81 -17.44 -7.10
CA LEU A 211 10.59 -16.23 -6.88
C LEU A 211 10.83 -15.52 -8.20
N TYR A 212 10.74 -14.20 -8.18
CA TYR A 212 11.16 -13.39 -9.31
C TYR A 212 12.69 -13.38 -9.44
N PRO A 213 13.23 -13.19 -10.65
CA PRO A 213 14.68 -13.08 -10.85
C PRO A 213 15.31 -11.97 -10.00
N TYR A 214 16.45 -12.28 -9.38
CA TYR A 214 17.19 -11.36 -8.52
C TYR A 214 17.88 -10.24 -9.31
N HIS A 215 18.47 -10.55 -10.47
CA HIS A 215 19.14 -9.59 -11.33
C HIS A 215 18.22 -9.15 -12.47
N LYS A 216 18.00 -7.83 -12.57
CA LYS A 216 17.15 -7.23 -13.61
C LYS A 216 17.94 -6.41 -14.64
N VAL A 217 19.23 -6.23 -14.43
CA VAL A 217 20.16 -5.70 -15.42
C VAL A 217 20.83 -6.89 -16.10
N LEU A 218 20.20 -7.40 -17.16
CA LEU A 218 20.90 -8.19 -18.17
C LEU A 218 21.61 -7.19 -19.10
N LYS A 219 22.89 -7.44 -19.37
CA LYS A 219 23.72 -6.67 -20.31
C LYS A 219 23.03 -6.39 -21.63
#